data_AF-A0A523F6V4-F1
#
_entry.id   AF-A0A523F6V4-F1
#
_cell.length_a   1.000
_cell.length_b   1.000
_cell.length_c   1.000
_cell.angle_alpha   90.00
_cell.angle_beta   90.00
_cell.angle_gamma   90.00
#
_symmetry.space_group_name_H-M   'P 1'
#
loop_
_entity.id
_entity.type
_entity.pdbx_description
1 polymer ?
#
loop_
_entity_poly.entity_id
_entity_poly.type
_entity_poly.pdbx_seq_one_letter_code
_entity_poly.pdbx_strand_id
1 'polypeptide(L)'
;TKSSAGQFIREDAQFRNWITEDGRPGPTGTGGFKAERDRYHLYVSLACPWAHRTLIFRTLKGLEDIIGITVVHPHMVENGWEFEATADITNDVVNGFRYLYQVYTSANPEYSGRVTVPVLWDKKTKTIVNNESSEIIRIRDQSSGRAMFSA
;
A
#
# COMPACT_ATOMS: atom_id res chain seq x y z
N THR A 1 -10.78 -10.87 22.97
CA THR A 1 -10.53 -12.18 23.61
C THR A 1 -10.15 -11.96 25.06
N LYS A 2 -10.17 -13.00 25.93
CA LYS A 2 -9.97 -12.86 27.40
C LYS A 2 -8.71 -12.07 27.82
N SER A 3 -7.73 -11.88 26.93
CA SER A 3 -6.49 -11.13 27.15
C SER A 3 -6.60 -9.60 27.02
N SER A 4 -7.67 -9.03 26.45
CA SER A 4 -7.78 -7.57 26.21
C SER A 4 -8.94 -6.87 26.91
N ALA A 5 -9.64 -7.53 27.84
CA ALA A 5 -10.81 -6.98 28.54
C ALA A 5 -11.89 -6.37 27.61
N GLY A 6 -12.00 -6.87 26.37
CA GLY A 6 -12.94 -6.36 25.37
C GLY A 6 -12.42 -5.16 24.56
N GLN A 7 -11.23 -4.63 24.84
CA GLN A 7 -10.59 -3.65 23.99
C GLN A 7 -10.12 -4.29 22.69
N PHE A 8 -10.46 -3.64 21.58
CA PHE A 8 -9.86 -3.93 20.29
C PHE A 8 -8.47 -3.30 20.26
N ILE A 9 -7.43 -4.13 20.37
CA ILE A 9 -6.04 -3.70 20.20
C ILE A 9 -5.69 -3.86 18.73
N ARG A 10 -5.37 -2.76 18.07
CA ARG A 10 -4.93 -2.77 16.67
C ARG A 10 -3.47 -3.19 16.65
N GLU A 11 -3.14 -4.21 15.87
CA GLU A 11 -1.75 -4.53 15.56
C GLU A 11 -1.13 -3.41 14.72
N ASP A 12 0.10 -3.03 15.07
CA ASP A 12 0.82 -1.97 14.37
C ASP A 12 1.22 -2.40 12.95
N ALA A 13 1.22 -1.44 12.04
CA ALA A 13 1.76 -1.60 10.70
C ALA A 13 3.28 -1.84 10.78
N GLN A 14 3.74 -2.90 10.11
CA GLN A 14 5.14 -3.32 10.11
C GLN A 14 5.97 -2.68 8.98
N PHE A 15 5.33 -2.31 7.87
CA PHE A 15 6.00 -1.58 6.78
C PHE A 15 5.77 -0.08 6.96
N ARG A 16 6.86 0.64 7.25
CA ARG A 16 6.83 2.04 7.71
C ARG A 16 7.87 2.92 7.01
N ASN A 17 8.24 2.58 5.77
CA ASN A 17 9.16 3.39 4.98
C ASN A 17 8.41 4.57 4.33
N TRP A 18 9.18 5.54 3.81
CA TRP A 18 8.64 6.79 3.27
C TRP A 18 9.19 7.06 1.88
N ILE A 19 8.34 7.60 0.99
CA ILE A 19 8.80 8.17 -0.27
C ILE A 19 9.30 9.60 -0.01
N THR A 20 10.52 9.89 -0.42
CA THR A 20 11.17 11.21 -0.26
C THR A 20 11.79 11.66 -1.58
N GLU A 21 12.09 12.96 -1.72
CA GLU A 21 12.43 13.55 -3.02
C GLU A 21 13.76 13.02 -3.57
N ASP A 22 14.68 12.74 -2.66
CA ASP A 22 16.02 12.23 -2.91
C ASP A 22 16.18 10.75 -2.53
N GLY A 23 15.14 10.12 -1.98
CA GLY A 23 15.18 8.75 -1.50
C GLY A 23 15.88 8.59 -0.15
N ARG A 24 16.20 9.67 0.59
CA ARG A 24 16.65 9.55 1.98
C ARG A 24 15.56 8.95 2.88
N PRO A 25 15.92 8.34 4.03
CA PRO A 25 14.94 7.85 4.99
C PRO A 25 13.98 8.96 5.45
N GLY A 26 12.70 8.62 5.62
CA GLY A 26 11.73 9.49 6.28
C GLY A 26 11.80 9.40 7.80
N PRO A 27 10.75 9.84 8.51
CA PRO A 27 10.68 9.74 9.97
C PRO A 27 10.84 8.32 10.53
N THR A 28 10.48 7.30 9.75
CA THR A 28 10.57 5.88 10.13
C THR A 28 11.07 5.03 8.97
N GLY A 29 11.48 3.79 9.27
CA GLY A 29 11.91 2.83 8.26
C GLY A 29 13.27 3.18 7.66
N THR A 30 13.51 2.69 6.45
CA THR A 30 14.74 2.90 5.68
C THR A 30 14.51 3.82 4.48
N GLY A 31 15.60 4.33 3.92
CA GLY A 31 15.60 5.07 2.65
C GLY A 31 15.60 4.14 1.43
N GLY A 32 15.81 4.72 0.26
CA GLY A 32 15.83 4.05 -1.05
C GLY A 32 14.57 4.29 -1.89
N PHE A 33 13.57 4.97 -1.34
CA PHE A 33 12.29 5.24 -1.99
C PHE A 33 12.22 6.68 -2.50
N LYS A 34 12.92 6.94 -3.61
CA LYS A 34 12.88 8.24 -4.29
C LYS A 34 11.53 8.46 -4.99
N ALA A 35 10.93 9.63 -4.87
CA ALA A 35 9.77 10.00 -5.67
C ALA A 35 10.12 9.96 -7.17
N GLU A 36 9.48 9.04 -7.89
CA GLU A 36 9.69 8.77 -9.31
C GLU A 36 8.32 8.44 -9.92
N ARG A 37 8.03 9.01 -11.10
CA ARG A 37 6.80 8.70 -11.84
C ARG A 37 6.79 7.22 -12.23
N ASP A 38 5.60 6.63 -12.28
CA ASP A 38 5.38 5.23 -12.68
C ASP A 38 6.12 4.17 -11.85
N ARG A 39 6.67 4.53 -10.69
CA ARG A 39 7.37 3.59 -9.80
C ARG A 39 6.46 2.97 -8.74
N TYR A 40 5.55 3.75 -8.20
CA TYR A 40 4.74 3.34 -7.05
C TYR A 40 3.35 2.87 -7.46
N HIS A 41 2.82 1.91 -6.72
CA HIS A 41 1.49 1.36 -6.92
C HIS A 41 0.75 1.24 -5.60
N LEU A 42 -0.58 1.31 -5.62
CA LEU A 42 -1.40 1.28 -4.42
C LEU A 42 -2.44 0.15 -4.50
N TYR A 43 -2.37 -0.81 -3.57
CA TYR A 43 -3.42 -1.80 -3.39
C TYR A 43 -4.45 -1.28 -2.38
N VAL A 44 -5.72 -1.30 -2.76
CA VAL A 44 -6.84 -0.71 -1.98
C VAL A 44 -8.07 -1.60 -2.02
N SER A 45 -8.95 -1.44 -1.03
CA SER A 45 -10.34 -1.88 -1.13
C SER A 45 -11.25 -0.66 -1.09
N LEU A 46 -12.26 -0.61 -1.97
CA LEU A 46 -13.27 0.45 -1.97
C LEU A 46 -14.20 0.38 -0.74
N ALA A 47 -14.27 -0.78 -0.08
CA ALA A 47 -15.06 -0.98 1.13
C ALA A 47 -14.33 -0.54 2.42
N CYS A 48 -13.02 -0.28 2.36
CA CYS A 48 -12.22 0.00 3.55
C CYS A 48 -12.04 1.52 3.77
N PRO A 49 -12.45 2.09 4.92
CA PRO A 49 -12.32 3.52 5.18
C PRO A 49 -10.85 3.98 5.27
N TRP A 50 -9.93 3.12 5.72
CA TRP A 50 -8.51 3.47 5.78
C TRP A 50 -7.88 3.56 4.38
N ALA A 51 -8.26 2.64 3.47
CA ALA A 51 -7.83 2.71 2.08
C ALA A 51 -8.51 3.85 1.32
N HIS A 52 -9.77 4.16 1.65
CA HIS A 52 -10.48 5.28 1.03
C HIS A 52 -9.78 6.63 1.28
N ARG A 53 -9.19 6.84 2.46
CA ARG A 53 -8.39 8.06 2.74
C ARG A 53 -7.27 8.28 1.72
N THR A 54 -6.56 7.20 1.33
CA THR A 54 -5.46 7.32 0.37
C THR A 54 -5.96 7.56 -1.05
N LEU A 55 -7.15 7.06 -1.41
CA LEU A 55 -7.82 7.38 -2.68
C LEU A 55 -8.25 8.84 -2.75
N ILE A 56 -8.86 9.38 -1.70
CA ILE A 56 -9.23 10.80 -1.63
C ILE A 56 -7.99 11.68 -1.82
N PHE A 57 -6.91 11.40 -1.08
CA PHE A 57 -5.65 12.14 -1.23
C PHE A 57 -5.02 11.98 -2.61
N ARG A 58 -5.16 10.81 -3.26
CA ARG A 58 -4.69 10.61 -4.65
C ARG A 58 -5.33 11.63 -5.58
N THR A 59 -6.65 11.79 -5.47
CA THR A 59 -7.44 12.70 -6.31
C THR A 59 -7.19 14.16 -5.96
N LEU A 60 -7.19 14.51 -4.67
CA LEU A 60 -6.93 15.88 -4.24
C LEU A 60 -5.54 16.41 -4.65
N LYS A 61 -4.55 15.51 -4.77
CA LYS A 61 -3.18 15.87 -5.15
C LYS A 61 -2.89 15.67 -6.65
N GLY A 62 -3.86 15.23 -7.44
CA GLY A 62 -3.68 15.02 -8.88
C GLY A 62 -2.63 13.95 -9.21
N LEU A 63 -2.60 12.84 -8.47
CA LEU A 63 -1.60 11.76 -8.59
C LEU A 63 -2.10 10.57 -9.42
N GLU A 64 -3.21 10.72 -10.13
CA GLU A 64 -3.87 9.61 -10.81
C GLU A 64 -3.06 9.02 -11.96
N ASP A 65 -2.32 9.87 -12.68
CA ASP A 65 -1.44 9.50 -13.78
C ASP A 65 -0.03 9.08 -13.32
N ILE A 66 0.23 9.08 -12.01
CA ILE A 66 1.56 8.81 -11.42
C ILE A 66 1.54 7.54 -10.58
N ILE A 67 0.49 7.37 -9.77
CA ILE A 67 0.34 6.23 -8.87
C ILE A 67 -0.84 5.40 -9.35
N GLY A 68 -0.52 4.25 -9.94
CA GLY A 68 -1.50 3.23 -10.30
C GLY A 68 -2.19 2.67 -9.06
N ILE A 69 -3.40 2.12 -9.26
CA ILE A 69 -4.12 1.41 -8.21
C ILE A 69 -4.54 0.03 -8.69
N THR A 70 -4.61 -0.92 -7.77
CA THR A 70 -5.35 -2.17 -7.94
C THR A 70 -6.37 -2.27 -6.81
N VAL A 71 -7.61 -2.52 -7.19
CA VAL A 71 -8.72 -2.69 -6.25
C VAL A 71 -8.88 -4.19 -5.98
N VAL A 72 -8.78 -4.58 -4.71
CA VAL A 72 -9.09 -5.95 -4.28
C VAL A 72 -10.59 -6.19 -4.29
N HIS A 73 -10.99 -7.43 -4.47
CA HIS A 73 -12.38 -7.86 -4.41
C HIS A 73 -12.99 -7.53 -3.03
N PRO A 74 -14.24 -7.05 -2.96
CA PRO A 74 -14.82 -6.56 -1.70
C PRO A 74 -15.15 -7.68 -0.71
N HIS A 75 -15.36 -8.91 -1.19
CA HIS A 75 -15.63 -10.06 -0.33
C HIS A 75 -14.32 -10.66 0.21
N MET A 76 -14.10 -10.53 1.52
CA MET A 76 -13.04 -11.24 2.23
C MET A 76 -13.55 -12.57 2.77
N VAL A 77 -12.92 -13.66 2.35
CA VAL A 77 -13.23 -15.03 2.79
C VAL A 77 -11.99 -15.68 3.40
N GLU A 78 -11.76 -16.97 3.17
CA GLU A 78 -10.70 -17.76 3.80
C GLU A 78 -9.28 -17.18 3.60
N ASN A 79 -8.97 -16.67 2.40
CA ASN A 79 -7.64 -16.13 2.08
C ASN A 79 -7.50 -14.61 2.35
N GLY A 80 -8.52 -13.98 2.93
CA GLY A 80 -8.56 -12.54 3.17
C GLY A 80 -8.84 -11.74 1.89
N TRP A 81 -7.99 -10.77 1.57
CA TRP A 81 -8.14 -9.91 0.40
C TRP A 81 -7.68 -10.62 -0.87
N GLU A 82 -8.59 -10.77 -1.82
CA GLU A 82 -8.33 -11.42 -3.10
C GLU A 82 -8.37 -10.41 -4.24
N PHE A 83 -7.60 -10.67 -5.29
CA PHE A 83 -7.76 -9.98 -6.57
C PHE A 83 -8.79 -10.74 -7.38
N GLU A 84 -9.79 -10.05 -7.91
CA GLU A 84 -10.75 -10.69 -8.82
C GLU A 84 -9.97 -11.23 -10.03
N ALA A 85 -10.17 -12.51 -10.31
CA ALA A 85 -9.38 -13.25 -11.27
C ALA A 85 -10.23 -14.29 -11.98
N THR A 86 -10.01 -14.46 -13.28
CA THR A 86 -10.46 -15.63 -14.04
C THR A 86 -9.39 -16.74 -13.95
N ALA A 87 -9.61 -17.85 -14.65
CA ALA A 87 -8.64 -18.95 -14.68
C ALA A 87 -7.24 -18.47 -15.12
N ASP A 88 -7.17 -17.52 -16.05
CA ASP A 88 -5.91 -17.15 -16.71
C ASP A 88 -5.42 -15.72 -16.39
N ILE A 89 -6.27 -14.87 -15.81
CA ILE A 89 -5.99 -13.45 -15.61
C ILE A 89 -6.38 -13.02 -14.19
N THR A 90 -5.52 -12.26 -13.53
CA THR A 90 -5.81 -11.58 -12.25
C THR A 90 -5.82 -10.06 -12.43
N ASN A 91 -6.62 -9.37 -11.63
CA ASN A 91 -6.67 -7.91 -11.58
C ASN A 91 -5.40 -7.27 -10.98
N ASP A 92 -4.49 -8.04 -10.38
CA ASP A 92 -3.15 -7.53 -10.04
C ASP A 92 -2.25 -7.47 -11.29
N VAL A 93 -2.31 -6.32 -11.98
CA VAL A 93 -1.49 -6.02 -13.15
C VAL A 93 -0.01 -5.78 -12.84
N VAL A 94 0.38 -5.71 -11.56
CA VAL A 94 1.77 -5.41 -11.17
C VAL A 94 2.58 -6.67 -10.98
N ASN A 95 2.07 -7.63 -10.21
CA ASN A 95 2.81 -8.87 -9.91
C ASN A 95 2.10 -10.13 -10.41
N GLY A 96 0.85 -10.04 -10.85
CA GLY A 96 0.07 -11.21 -11.25
C GLY A 96 -0.34 -12.09 -10.06
N PHE A 97 -0.45 -11.53 -8.85
CA PHE A 97 -0.90 -12.28 -7.68
C PHE A 97 -2.41 -12.47 -7.67
N ARG A 98 -2.88 -13.54 -7.02
CA ARG A 98 -4.31 -13.81 -6.77
C ARG A 98 -4.76 -13.30 -5.41
N TYR A 99 -3.85 -13.19 -4.45
CA TYR A 99 -4.18 -12.81 -3.08
C TYR A 99 -3.23 -11.73 -2.57
N LEU A 100 -3.74 -10.81 -1.75
CA LEU A 100 -2.93 -9.72 -1.22
C LEU A 100 -1.82 -10.21 -0.28
N TYR A 101 -2.00 -11.36 0.40
CA TYR A 101 -0.94 -11.92 1.24
C TYR A 101 0.32 -12.28 0.43
N GLN A 102 0.19 -12.52 -0.88
CA GLN A 102 1.32 -12.77 -1.78
C GLN A 102 2.17 -11.51 -1.96
N VAL A 103 1.56 -10.31 -1.93
CA VAL A 103 2.31 -9.04 -1.90
C VAL A 103 3.17 -8.96 -0.64
N TYR A 104 2.62 -9.35 0.51
CA TYR A 104 3.33 -9.33 1.80
C TYR A 104 4.47 -10.35 1.85
N THR A 105 4.19 -11.60 1.48
CA THR A 105 5.20 -12.68 1.46
C THR A 105 6.25 -12.49 0.37
N SER A 106 5.91 -11.82 -0.73
CA SER A 106 6.90 -11.39 -1.73
C SER A 106 7.83 -10.30 -1.20
N ALA A 107 7.33 -9.38 -0.36
CA ALA A 107 8.15 -8.33 0.25
C ALA A 107 9.01 -8.85 1.40
N ASN A 108 8.50 -9.82 2.16
CA ASN A 108 9.19 -10.49 3.25
C ASN A 108 8.65 -11.94 3.38
N PRO A 109 9.42 -12.97 2.96
CA PRO A 109 8.98 -14.37 3.05
C PRO A 109 8.62 -14.83 4.46
N GLU A 110 9.23 -14.22 5.48
CA GLU A 110 9.01 -14.50 6.90
C GLU A 110 7.95 -13.59 7.53
N TYR A 111 7.14 -12.89 6.73
CA TYR A 111 6.13 -11.97 7.23
C TYR A 111 5.10 -12.70 8.10
N SER A 112 4.97 -12.25 9.34
CA SER A 112 3.94 -12.69 10.28
C SER A 112 3.18 -11.49 10.80
N GLY A 113 1.90 -11.40 10.45
CA GLY A 113 1.03 -10.28 10.82
C GLY A 113 -0.21 -10.19 9.94
N ARG A 114 -1.01 -9.15 10.15
CA ARG A 114 -2.23 -8.91 9.37
C ARG A 114 -1.93 -8.40 7.96
N VAL A 115 -2.55 -9.03 6.99
CA VAL A 115 -2.60 -8.57 5.59
C VAL A 115 -3.72 -7.55 5.46
N THR A 116 -3.36 -6.28 5.29
CA THR A 116 -4.31 -5.16 5.31
C THR A 116 -4.23 -4.30 4.06
N VAL A 117 -5.28 -3.52 3.81
CA VAL A 117 -5.25 -2.38 2.88
C VAL A 117 -5.31 -1.06 3.66
N PRO A 118 -4.73 0.04 3.16
CA PRO A 118 -3.99 0.15 1.89
C PRO A 118 -2.55 -0.39 1.98
N VAL A 119 -1.97 -0.74 0.82
CA VAL A 119 -0.54 -1.09 0.68
C VAL A 119 0.09 -0.22 -0.39
N LEU A 120 1.12 0.54 -0.02
CA LEU A 120 1.96 1.29 -0.95
C LEU A 120 3.15 0.42 -1.37
N TRP A 121 3.19 0.08 -2.65
CA TRP A 121 4.14 -0.85 -3.26
C TRP A 121 5.15 -0.10 -4.13
N ASP A 122 6.41 -0.51 -4.07
CA ASP A 122 7.46 -0.06 -4.99
C ASP A 122 7.71 -1.13 -6.05
N LYS A 123 7.35 -0.83 -7.31
CA LYS A 123 7.55 -1.74 -8.44
C LYS A 123 9.02 -1.98 -8.78
N LYS A 124 9.90 -1.02 -8.44
CA LYS A 124 11.33 -1.08 -8.76
C LYS A 124 12.06 -2.06 -7.85
N THR A 125 11.81 -1.96 -6.54
CA THR A 125 12.46 -2.80 -5.53
C THR A 125 11.63 -4.03 -5.16
N LYS A 126 10.41 -4.15 -5.69
CA LYS A 126 9.47 -5.25 -5.45
C LYS A 126 9.21 -5.48 -3.96
N THR A 127 8.96 -4.39 -3.23
CA THR A 127 8.70 -4.44 -1.80
C THR A 127 7.59 -3.47 -1.39
N ILE A 128 7.06 -3.67 -0.18
CA ILE A 128 6.11 -2.76 0.44
C ILE A 128 6.86 -1.58 1.03
N VAL A 129 6.51 -0.37 0.60
CA VAL A 129 7.00 0.86 1.19
C VAL A 129 6.30 1.09 2.53
N ASN A 130 4.97 1.08 2.54
CA ASN A 130 4.18 1.44 3.70
C ASN A 130 2.80 0.77 3.68
N ASN A 131 2.29 0.33 4.83
CA ASN A 131 0.91 -0.17 4.98
C ASN A 131 0.11 0.55 6.08
N GLU A 132 0.56 1.73 6.52
CA GLU A 132 -0.14 2.62 7.44
C GLU A 132 -0.80 3.78 6.70
N SER A 133 -2.13 3.76 6.62
CA SER A 133 -2.93 4.75 5.89
C SER A 133 -2.61 6.21 6.24
N SER A 134 -2.34 6.51 7.52
CA SER A 134 -2.08 7.87 7.99
C SER A 134 -0.69 8.38 7.59
N GLU A 135 0.26 7.50 7.34
CA GLU A 135 1.57 7.86 6.79
C GLU A 135 1.51 7.97 5.29
N ILE A 136 0.81 7.06 4.60
CA ILE A 136 0.64 7.10 3.14
C ILE A 136 0.01 8.43 2.68
N ILE A 137 -0.96 8.97 3.41
CA ILE A 137 -1.51 10.29 3.08
C ILE A 137 -0.50 11.42 3.31
N ARG A 138 0.37 11.32 4.35
CA ARG A 138 1.40 12.34 4.65
C ARG A 138 2.56 12.31 3.67
N ILE A 139 2.98 11.11 3.24
CA ILE A 139 3.93 10.93 2.15
C ILE A 139 3.46 11.72 0.92
N ARG A 140 2.17 11.67 0.63
CA ARG A 140 1.51 12.38 -0.48
C ARG A 140 1.21 13.85 -0.21
N ASP A 141 1.28 14.28 1.04
CA ASP A 141 1.03 15.65 1.46
C ASP A 141 2.31 16.49 1.51
N GLN A 142 3.39 15.90 2.05
CA GLN A 142 4.73 16.51 2.12
C GLN A 142 5.43 16.50 0.77
N SER A 143 5.07 15.57 -0.12
CA SER A 143 5.34 15.73 -1.54
C SER A 143 4.52 16.92 -2.03
N SER A 144 5.17 18.02 -2.43
CA SER A 144 4.53 19.20 -3.02
C SER A 144 3.84 18.86 -4.35
N GLY A 145 2.73 18.11 -4.29
CA GLY A 145 1.98 17.59 -5.42
C GLY A 145 2.82 16.89 -6.49
N ARG A 146 2.30 16.98 -7.72
CA ARG A 146 2.92 16.51 -8.96
C ARG A 146 4.40 16.89 -9.10
N ALA A 147 4.84 18.02 -8.54
CA ALA A 147 6.19 18.57 -8.72
C ALA A 147 7.31 17.61 -8.28
N MET A 148 7.07 16.83 -7.22
CA MET A 148 8.05 15.85 -6.73
C MET A 148 8.19 14.62 -7.65
N PHE A 149 7.19 14.35 -8.48
CA PHE A 149 7.16 13.26 -9.47
C PHE A 149 7.35 13.79 -10.91
N SER A 150 7.82 15.03 -11.06
CA SER A 150 7.93 15.72 -12.35
C SER A 150 9.32 15.62 -13.00
N ALA A 151 10.25 14.88 -12.41
CA ALA A 151 11.58 14.63 -12.96
C ALA A 151 11.65 13.28 -13.69
#